data_AF-A0A8B7DR41-F1
#
_entry.id   AF-A0A8B7DR41-F1
#
_cell.length_a   1.000
_cell.length_b   1.000
_cell.length_c   1.000
_cell.angle_alpha   90.00
_cell.angle_beta   90.00
_cell.angle_gamma   90.00
#
_symmetry.space_group_name_H-M   'P 1'
#
loop_
_entity.id
_entity.type
_entity.pdbx_description
1 polymer ?
#
loop_
_entity_poly.entity_id
_entity_poly.type
_entity_poly.pdbx_seq_one_letter_code
_entity_poly.pdbx_strand_id
1 'polypeptide(L)'
;MHSAYNAYPEFLCMDATYILLEIRLPVYILLCEDGAGESEIATVGLLTHEDAASLNWFIERFKSYNISWPKPNVFMTDKDLTKRRIVWCFSRGFFITLFISYLQTFSREITTVKLGITSGERISSLEFIQKLAYATSEENYDELYRLFVSSASSTVIDYYNNNWHNISDEWVFGLKFVSGNLMNSTNKRLENFNGKLKEVIDYNSSLKDFLGKFYVVLTSMRNERYHKTIFQMQKVSIDVFDPNSAEAAYKNFLTSYAAQHVLKQMSLFKEVTLLPGEHGQFIANSHEGIHTVTSNFCSCMFQKSMNLPCRHIFAAHQMLGINLFDTELCSERWTLQYYCRHQRAFDTPVMVEKCATVDFHVAPKIKVYSQHEKIKLAVQETSFLATLVSEFTGQTLEQRLSLLRALSKGWANGKVMVINELIEEDDLVTSKKISKQAGTSSIPAKLIVSDAVNLTFSAV
;
A
#
# COMPACT_ATOMS: atom_id res chain seq x y z
N MET A 1 19.32 -1.61 -5.69
CA MET A 1 18.70 -1.79 -4.36
C MET A 1 19.45 -0.93 -3.35
N HIS A 2 20.67 -1.28 -2.88
CA HIS A 2 21.44 -0.43 -1.95
C HIS A 2 21.61 1.04 -2.36
N SER A 3 22.04 1.31 -3.60
CA SER A 3 22.24 2.70 -4.04
C SER A 3 20.94 3.52 -4.05
N ALA A 4 19.79 2.88 -4.25
CA ALA A 4 18.51 3.57 -4.30
C ALA A 4 18.13 4.08 -2.91
N TYR A 5 18.21 3.21 -1.90
CA TYR A 5 17.96 3.63 -0.52
C TYR A 5 19.01 4.62 -0.01
N ASN A 6 20.30 4.42 -0.34
CA ASN A 6 21.34 5.35 0.10
C ASN A 6 21.15 6.77 -0.46
N ALA A 7 20.59 6.89 -1.68
CA ALA A 7 20.26 8.15 -2.32
C ALA A 7 18.94 8.76 -1.82
N TYR A 8 17.96 7.93 -1.46
CA TYR A 8 16.64 8.38 -1.00
C TYR A 8 16.20 7.67 0.28
N PRO A 9 16.86 7.93 1.41
CA PRO A 9 16.63 7.18 2.64
C PRO A 9 15.43 7.65 3.45
N GLU A 10 14.86 8.83 3.15
CA GLU A 10 13.96 9.57 4.03
C GLU A 10 12.61 8.88 4.25
N PHE A 11 12.16 8.12 3.26
CA PHE A 11 10.89 7.39 3.27
C PHE A 11 11.11 5.92 2.96
N LEU A 12 10.60 5.05 3.82
CA LEU A 12 10.51 3.61 3.57
C LEU A 12 9.09 3.11 3.80
N CYS A 13 8.59 2.27 2.91
CA CYS A 13 7.39 1.49 3.16
C CYS A 13 7.68 -0.01 3.09
N MET A 14 7.02 -0.78 3.96
CA MET A 14 7.19 -2.23 4.09
C MET A 14 5.84 -2.96 4.03
N ASP A 15 5.78 -4.02 3.24
CA ASP A 15 4.66 -4.97 3.24
C ASP A 15 5.14 -6.38 2.89
N ALA A 16 4.35 -7.39 3.24
CA ALA A 16 4.57 -8.77 2.91
C ALA A 16 3.55 -9.25 1.87
N THR A 17 4.03 -9.96 0.86
CA THR A 17 3.18 -10.65 -0.11
C THR A 17 3.32 -12.16 0.04
N TYR A 18 2.23 -12.87 -0.23
CA TYR A 18 2.08 -14.31 0.03
C TYR A 18 1.67 -15.03 -1.25
N ILE A 19 1.68 -16.38 -1.19
CA ILE A 19 1.18 -17.28 -2.26
C ILE A 19 2.06 -17.24 -3.53
N LEU A 20 3.20 -16.54 -3.51
CA LEU A 20 4.16 -16.54 -4.63
C LEU A 20 5.03 -17.81 -4.64
N LEU A 21 5.27 -18.41 -3.47
CA LEU A 21 6.18 -19.54 -3.29
C LEU A 21 5.43 -20.80 -2.84
N GLU A 22 5.76 -21.95 -3.42
CA GLU A 22 5.19 -23.25 -3.02
C GLU A 22 5.48 -23.60 -1.55
N ILE A 23 6.65 -23.16 -1.07
CA ILE A 23 7.09 -23.30 0.32
C ILE A 23 6.40 -22.31 1.28
N ARG A 24 5.47 -21.49 0.76
CA ARG A 24 4.63 -20.55 1.50
C ARG A 24 5.39 -19.55 2.37
N LEU A 25 6.63 -19.24 2.01
CA LEU A 25 7.39 -18.19 2.69
C LEU A 25 6.81 -16.81 2.36
N PRO A 26 6.58 -15.94 3.37
CA PRO A 26 6.28 -14.54 3.12
C PRO A 26 7.44 -13.85 2.42
N VAL A 27 7.10 -13.07 1.39
CA VAL A 27 8.04 -12.21 0.66
C VAL A 27 7.87 -10.79 1.16
N TYR A 28 8.80 -10.33 1.97
CA TYR A 28 8.83 -8.96 2.47
C TYR A 28 9.52 -8.04 1.48
N ILE A 29 8.92 -6.88 1.24
CA ILE A 29 9.43 -5.87 0.32
C ILE A 29 9.52 -4.55 1.05
N LEU A 30 10.70 -3.91 0.96
CA LEU A 30 10.88 -2.51 1.34
C LEU A 30 11.03 -1.68 0.08
N LEU A 31 10.21 -0.64 -0.04
CA LEU A 31 10.32 0.36 -1.09
C LEU A 31 10.73 1.71 -0.50
N CYS A 32 11.51 2.47 -1.26
CA CYS A 32 11.74 3.91 -1.04
C CYS A 32 11.18 4.70 -2.23
N GLU A 33 11.10 6.02 -2.09
CA GLU A 33 10.62 6.92 -3.15
C GLU A 33 11.74 7.85 -3.60
N ASP A 34 12.00 7.89 -4.91
CA ASP A 34 13.06 8.73 -5.50
C ASP A 34 12.67 10.20 -5.68
N GLY A 35 13.58 11.01 -6.23
CA GLY A 35 13.35 12.42 -6.51
C GLY A 35 12.33 12.70 -7.64
N ALA A 36 11.94 11.68 -8.41
CA ALA A 36 10.92 11.77 -9.45
C ALA A 36 9.56 11.22 -8.99
N GLY A 37 9.42 10.86 -7.72
CA GLY A 37 8.20 10.31 -7.15
C GLY A 37 7.96 8.84 -7.51
N GLU A 38 8.94 8.15 -8.08
CA GLU A 38 8.87 6.74 -8.47
C GLU A 38 9.28 5.82 -7.31
N SER A 39 8.67 4.64 -7.26
CA SER A 39 8.97 3.66 -6.19
C SER A 39 10.18 2.80 -6.58
N GLU A 40 11.16 2.71 -5.68
CA GLU A 40 12.41 1.98 -5.81
C GLU A 40 12.47 0.85 -4.79
N ILE A 41 13.03 -0.31 -5.15
CA ILE A 41 13.16 -1.42 -4.21
C ILE A 41 14.43 -1.24 -3.40
N ALA A 42 14.26 -1.01 -2.11
CA ALA A 42 15.35 -0.90 -1.14
C ALA A 42 15.89 -2.28 -0.78
N THR A 43 15.00 -3.24 -0.47
CA THR A 43 15.38 -4.63 -0.21
C THR A 43 14.19 -5.59 -0.36
N VAL A 44 14.48 -6.88 -0.51
CA VAL A 44 13.50 -7.98 -0.44
C VAL A 44 14.01 -9.05 0.50
N GLY A 45 13.13 -9.56 1.35
CA GLY A 45 13.42 -10.64 2.30
C GLY A 45 12.47 -11.81 2.12
N LEU A 46 13.01 -13.02 2.11
CA LEU A 46 12.23 -14.26 2.25
C LEU A 46 12.38 -14.70 3.71
N LEU A 47 11.29 -14.64 4.46
CA LEU A 47 11.31 -14.97 5.88
C LEU A 47 10.67 -16.34 6.11
N THR A 48 11.24 -17.14 7.01
CA THR A 48 10.67 -18.46 7.37
C THR A 48 9.46 -18.32 8.28
N HIS A 49 9.45 -17.28 9.12
CA HIS A 49 8.38 -16.98 10.07
C HIS A 49 8.08 -15.48 10.08
N GLU A 50 6.82 -15.13 10.36
CA GLU A 50 6.41 -13.75 10.63
C GLU A 50 6.38 -13.47 12.13
N ASP A 51 7.48 -13.80 12.81
CA ASP A 51 7.66 -13.52 14.23
C ASP A 51 8.61 -12.34 14.46
N ALA A 52 8.68 -11.91 15.72
CA ALA A 52 9.49 -10.76 16.07
C ALA A 52 10.99 -10.96 15.85
N ALA A 53 11.49 -12.17 16.03
CA ALA A 53 12.90 -12.49 15.85
C ALA A 53 13.30 -12.44 14.37
N SER A 54 12.48 -13.00 13.48
CA SER A 54 12.71 -13.06 12.04
C SER A 54 12.66 -11.67 11.41
N LEU A 55 11.70 -10.86 11.82
CA LEU A 55 11.60 -9.46 11.38
C LEU A 55 12.75 -8.60 11.91
N ASN A 56 13.11 -8.78 13.18
CA ASN A 56 14.27 -8.11 13.76
C ASN A 56 15.55 -8.46 12.97
N TRP A 57 15.79 -9.74 12.71
CA TRP A 57 16.92 -10.19 11.90
C TRP A 57 16.93 -9.56 10.51
N PHE A 58 15.77 -9.50 9.84
CA PHE A 58 15.65 -8.91 8.51
C PHE A 58 15.99 -7.41 8.52
N ILE A 59 15.46 -6.67 9.49
CA ILE A 59 15.73 -5.24 9.65
C ILE A 59 17.20 -5.01 10.00
N GLU A 60 17.77 -5.73 10.98
CA GLU A 60 19.20 -5.63 11.33
C GLU A 60 20.11 -5.93 10.14
N ARG A 61 19.75 -6.93 9.33
CA ARG A 61 20.51 -7.20 8.12
C ARG A 61 20.42 -6.06 7.11
N PHE A 62 19.24 -5.49 6.92
CA PHE A 62 19.07 -4.30 6.10
C PHE A 62 19.94 -3.14 6.59
N LYS A 63 19.99 -2.88 7.91
CA LYS A 63 20.86 -1.84 8.50
C LYS A 63 22.33 -2.08 8.18
N SER A 64 22.79 -3.31 8.40
CA SER A 64 24.21 -3.67 8.25
C SER A 64 24.76 -3.42 6.85
N TYR A 65 23.89 -3.41 5.83
CA TYR A 65 24.28 -3.16 4.45
C TYR A 65 23.95 -1.75 3.94
N ASN A 66 23.35 -0.88 4.74
CA ASN A 66 22.91 0.45 4.30
C ASN A 66 23.38 1.53 5.28
N ILE A 67 24.46 2.23 4.90
CA ILE A 67 25.07 3.30 5.70
C ILE A 67 24.09 4.45 5.96
N SER A 68 23.15 4.71 5.04
CA SER A 68 22.11 5.72 5.21
C SER A 68 20.97 5.33 6.17
N TRP A 69 21.02 4.16 6.83
CA TRP A 69 20.00 3.72 7.79
C TRP A 69 19.64 4.71 8.90
N PRO A 70 20.54 5.57 9.42
CA PRO A 70 20.15 6.55 10.44
C PRO A 70 19.26 7.69 9.91
N LYS A 71 19.08 7.82 8.58
CA LYS A 71 18.38 8.92 7.89
C LYS A 71 16.88 8.75 7.55
N PRO A 72 16.20 7.59 7.68
CA PRO A 72 14.78 7.50 7.40
C PRO A 72 14.02 8.32 8.42
N ASN A 73 13.31 9.30 7.90
CA ASN A 73 12.44 10.16 8.69
C ASN A 73 11.06 9.52 8.88
N VAL A 74 10.65 8.66 7.93
CA VAL A 74 9.32 8.04 7.93
C VAL A 74 9.35 6.56 7.54
N PHE A 75 8.72 5.73 8.36
CA PHE A 75 8.42 4.33 8.06
C PHE A 75 6.91 4.12 7.95
N MET A 76 6.47 3.59 6.80
CA MET A 76 5.10 3.18 6.55
C MET A 76 4.99 1.66 6.51
N THR A 77 4.08 1.10 7.29
CA THR A 77 3.80 -0.35 7.30
C THR A 77 2.30 -0.56 7.44
N ASP A 78 1.82 -1.73 7.03
CA ASP A 78 0.47 -2.14 7.41
C ASP A 78 0.39 -2.48 8.92
N LYS A 79 -0.85 -2.43 9.40
CA LYS A 79 -1.42 -2.46 10.76
C LYS A 79 -0.87 -3.45 11.77
N ASP A 80 -0.05 -4.44 11.40
CA ASP A 80 0.35 -5.47 12.35
C ASP A 80 1.14 -4.84 13.52
N LEU A 81 0.52 -4.82 14.70
CA LEU A 81 1.06 -4.21 15.92
C LEU A 81 2.41 -4.84 16.33
N THR A 82 2.61 -6.11 16.00
CA THR A 82 3.88 -6.82 16.22
C THR A 82 4.94 -6.25 15.30
N LYS A 83 4.62 -6.14 13.99
CA LYS A 83 5.50 -5.51 12.98
C LYS A 83 5.81 -4.07 13.38
N ARG A 84 4.80 -3.30 13.80
CA ARG A 84 4.95 -1.91 14.27
C ARG A 84 5.91 -1.83 15.46
N ARG A 85 5.73 -2.63 16.51
CA ARG A 85 6.58 -2.59 17.71
C ARG A 85 8.04 -2.90 17.38
N ILE A 86 8.29 -3.84 16.48
CA ILE A 86 9.65 -4.20 16.06
C ILE A 86 10.28 -3.05 15.31
N VAL A 87 9.60 -2.51 14.29
CA VAL A 87 10.16 -1.39 13.52
C VAL A 87 10.35 -0.17 14.43
N TRP A 88 9.46 0.07 15.40
CA TRP A 88 9.58 1.13 16.41
C TRP A 88 10.88 1.07 17.18
N CYS A 89 11.25 -0.12 17.67
CA CYS A 89 12.51 -0.29 18.40
C CYS A 89 13.74 0.08 17.56
N PHE A 90 13.60 0.22 16.24
CA PHE A 90 14.70 0.36 15.31
C PHE A 90 14.72 1.65 14.50
N SER A 91 13.61 2.37 14.38
CA SER A 91 13.60 3.69 13.76
C SER A 91 13.82 4.75 14.83
N ARG A 92 14.56 5.80 14.47
CA ARG A 92 14.50 7.11 15.15
C ARG A 92 13.48 8.04 14.49
N GLY A 93 12.70 7.51 13.54
CA GLY A 93 11.81 8.25 12.65
C GLY A 93 10.33 8.03 12.96
N PHE A 94 9.48 8.84 12.34
CA PHE A 94 8.03 8.82 12.51
C PHE A 94 7.39 7.60 11.83
N PHE A 95 6.36 7.06 12.46
CA PHE A 95 5.58 5.95 11.92
C PHE A 95 4.29 6.44 11.30
N ILE A 96 3.97 5.94 10.11
CA ILE A 96 2.67 6.20 9.51
C ILE A 96 1.95 4.88 9.32
N THR A 97 0.82 4.75 10.02
CA THR A 97 -0.11 3.65 9.80
C THR A 97 -1.11 4.05 8.71
N LEU A 98 -1.47 3.08 7.87
CA LEU A 98 -2.36 3.30 6.73
C LEU A 98 -3.76 3.79 7.15
N PHE A 99 -4.23 4.85 6.49
CA PHE A 99 -5.51 5.52 6.77
C PHE A 99 -6.70 4.54 6.87
N ILE A 100 -6.76 3.60 5.94
CA ILE A 100 -7.89 2.67 5.80
C ILE A 100 -7.82 1.56 6.87
N SER A 101 -6.62 1.17 7.28
CA SER A 101 -6.41 0.01 8.14
C SER A 101 -6.88 0.26 9.59
N TYR A 102 -6.74 1.47 10.13
CA TYR A 102 -7.26 1.76 11.49
C TYR A 102 -8.77 1.89 11.55
N LEU A 103 -9.46 2.44 10.53
CA LEU A 103 -10.93 2.49 10.52
C LEU A 103 -11.54 1.07 10.59
N GLN A 104 -10.92 0.12 9.87
CA GLN A 104 -11.27 -1.30 9.98
C GLN A 104 -10.92 -1.89 11.35
N THR A 105 -9.83 -1.43 11.97
CA THR A 105 -9.44 -1.85 13.33
C THR A 105 -10.46 -1.41 14.35
N PHE A 106 -10.85 -0.14 14.34
CA PHE A 106 -11.90 0.37 15.21
C PHE A 106 -13.16 -0.47 15.07
N SER A 107 -13.62 -0.76 13.85
CA SER A 107 -14.81 -1.60 13.63
C SER A 107 -14.70 -3.01 14.21
N ARG A 108 -13.49 -3.61 14.24
CA ARG A 108 -13.21 -4.98 14.70
C ARG A 108 -12.94 -5.08 16.21
N GLU A 109 -12.35 -4.06 16.81
CA GLU A 109 -12.05 -4.05 18.25
C GLU A 109 -13.21 -3.44 19.05
N ILE A 110 -13.86 -2.40 18.52
CA ILE A 110 -15.02 -1.75 19.14
C ILE A 110 -16.27 -2.52 18.74
N THR A 111 -16.54 -3.57 19.51
CA THR A 111 -17.70 -4.45 19.33
C THR A 111 -18.48 -4.57 20.62
N THR A 112 -19.77 -4.86 20.49
CA THR A 112 -20.67 -5.07 21.63
C THR A 112 -20.17 -6.20 22.54
N VAL A 113 -19.56 -7.24 21.96
CA VAL A 113 -19.01 -8.39 22.68
C VAL A 113 -17.71 -8.04 23.41
N LYS A 114 -16.73 -7.43 22.73
CA LYS A 114 -15.40 -7.16 23.33
C LYS A 114 -15.44 -6.08 24.41
N LEU A 115 -16.26 -5.05 24.21
CA LEU A 115 -16.28 -3.87 25.08
C LEU A 115 -17.54 -3.76 25.95
N GLY A 116 -18.47 -4.72 25.85
CA GLY A 116 -19.69 -4.75 26.65
C GLY A 116 -20.65 -3.58 26.38
N ILE A 117 -20.60 -2.99 25.17
CA ILE A 117 -21.39 -1.82 24.78
C ILE A 117 -22.64 -2.20 23.98
N THR A 118 -23.62 -1.32 23.91
CA THR A 118 -24.81 -1.43 23.06
C THR A 118 -24.48 -1.19 21.58
N SER A 119 -25.36 -1.65 20.69
CA SER A 119 -25.23 -1.37 19.25
C SER A 119 -25.27 0.13 18.93
N GLY A 120 -26.06 0.91 19.67
CA GLY A 120 -26.14 2.37 19.50
C GLY A 120 -24.84 3.06 19.90
N GLU A 121 -24.28 2.71 21.06
CA GLU A 121 -22.98 3.22 21.52
C GLU A 121 -21.85 2.84 20.57
N ARG A 122 -21.89 1.64 19.99
CA ARG A 122 -20.92 1.21 18.97
C ARG A 122 -20.96 2.12 17.74
N ILE A 123 -22.14 2.36 17.18
CA ILE A 123 -22.31 3.20 15.99
C ILE A 123 -21.80 4.61 16.28
N SER A 124 -22.27 5.21 17.37
CA SER A 124 -21.87 6.57 17.78
C SER A 124 -20.36 6.68 18.01
N SER A 125 -19.75 5.70 18.70
CA SER A 125 -18.31 5.69 18.95
C SER A 125 -17.50 5.61 17.66
N LEU A 126 -17.91 4.77 16.70
CA LEU A 126 -17.23 4.65 15.41
C LEU A 126 -17.34 5.92 14.58
N GLU A 127 -18.49 6.62 14.61
CA GLU A 127 -18.66 7.91 13.94
C GLU A 127 -17.75 8.98 14.56
N PHE A 128 -17.66 9.06 15.88
CA PHE A 128 -16.74 9.98 16.56
C PHE A 128 -15.27 9.68 16.23
N ILE A 129 -14.88 8.42 16.30
CA ILE A 129 -13.50 8.02 15.99
C ILE A 129 -13.17 8.27 14.50
N GLN A 130 -14.15 8.10 13.61
CA GLN A 130 -13.97 8.49 12.21
C GLN A 130 -13.73 10.00 12.09
N LYS A 131 -14.49 10.85 12.79
CA LYS A 131 -14.23 12.30 12.81
C LYS A 131 -12.84 12.63 13.34
N LEU A 132 -12.42 11.99 14.44
CA LEU A 132 -11.07 12.11 15.01
C LEU A 132 -9.99 11.75 13.98
N ALA A 133 -10.18 10.66 13.22
CA ALA A 133 -9.23 10.26 12.19
C ALA A 133 -9.07 11.28 11.05
N TYR A 134 -10.14 12.03 10.75
CA TYR A 134 -10.16 13.05 9.72
C TYR A 134 -9.87 14.46 10.25
N ALA A 135 -9.55 14.61 11.55
CA ALA A 135 -9.21 15.90 12.12
C ALA A 135 -8.04 16.53 11.34
N THR A 136 -8.16 17.82 11.02
CA THR A 136 -7.22 18.52 10.13
C THR A 136 -6.15 19.31 10.87
N SER A 137 -6.33 19.57 12.16
CA SER A 137 -5.35 20.22 13.04
C SER A 137 -5.40 19.63 14.45
N GLU A 138 -4.43 19.99 15.28
CA GLU A 138 -4.36 19.56 16.69
C GLU A 138 -5.54 20.13 17.49
N GLU A 139 -5.88 21.39 17.28
CA GLU A 139 -7.02 22.04 17.94
C GLU A 139 -8.34 21.38 17.57
N ASN A 140 -8.52 21.03 16.28
CA ASN A 140 -9.70 20.32 15.82
C ASN A 140 -9.78 18.91 16.40
N TYR A 141 -8.64 18.22 16.51
CA TYR A 141 -8.56 16.90 17.16
C TYR A 141 -8.93 16.99 18.64
N ASP A 142 -8.39 17.96 19.38
CA ASP A 142 -8.63 18.14 20.81
C ASP A 142 -10.08 18.51 21.12
N GLU A 143 -10.72 19.31 20.28
CA GLU A 143 -12.16 19.60 20.38
C GLU A 143 -12.99 18.32 20.18
N LEU A 144 -12.72 17.58 19.10
CA LEU A 144 -13.40 16.31 18.81
C LEU A 144 -13.17 15.27 19.90
N TYR A 145 -11.97 15.24 20.49
CA TYR A 145 -11.61 14.29 21.53
C TYR A 145 -12.33 14.61 22.84
N ARG A 146 -12.45 15.89 23.22
CA ARG A 146 -13.28 16.31 24.36
C ARG A 146 -14.74 15.89 24.19
N LEU A 147 -15.30 16.08 23.00
CA LEU A 147 -16.67 15.66 22.67
C LEU A 147 -16.83 14.13 22.71
N PHE A 148 -15.82 13.39 22.25
CA PHE A 148 -15.81 11.93 22.31
C PHE A 148 -15.78 11.44 23.76
N VAL A 149 -14.90 11.96 24.60
CA VAL A 149 -14.80 11.60 26.02
C VAL A 149 -16.07 11.94 26.79
N SER A 150 -16.78 13.02 26.44
CA SER A 150 -18.06 13.35 27.09
C SER A 150 -19.24 12.47 26.65
N SER A 151 -19.13 11.77 25.52
CA SER A 151 -20.26 11.06 24.88
C SER A 151 -20.12 9.54 24.88
N ALA A 152 -18.89 9.02 24.85
CA ALA A 152 -18.63 7.59 24.75
C ALA A 152 -18.67 6.89 26.12
N SER A 153 -18.97 5.58 26.12
CA SER A 153 -18.89 4.74 27.32
C SER A 153 -17.45 4.64 27.84
N SER A 154 -17.27 4.49 29.16
CA SER A 154 -15.95 4.38 29.80
C SER A 154 -15.07 3.28 29.19
N THR A 155 -15.61 2.10 28.90
CA THR A 155 -14.85 0.98 28.30
C THR A 155 -14.26 1.31 26.93
N VAL A 156 -14.98 2.11 26.13
CA VAL A 156 -14.52 2.58 24.81
C VAL A 156 -13.44 3.65 24.97
N ILE A 157 -13.60 4.57 25.93
CA ILE A 157 -12.62 5.61 26.23
C ILE A 157 -11.31 4.96 26.71
N ASP A 158 -11.38 4.01 27.64
CA ASP A 158 -10.22 3.28 28.15
C ASP A 158 -9.50 2.54 27.04
N TYR A 159 -10.24 1.83 26.18
CA TYR A 159 -9.66 1.18 25.00
C TYR A 159 -8.99 2.21 24.07
N TYR A 160 -9.66 3.32 23.78
CA TYR A 160 -9.15 4.33 22.86
C TYR A 160 -7.86 4.98 23.40
N ASN A 161 -7.84 5.37 24.67
CA ASN A 161 -6.69 6.03 25.29
C ASN A 161 -5.49 5.11 25.42
N ASN A 162 -5.72 3.84 25.75
CA ASN A 162 -4.64 2.86 25.89
C ASN A 162 -4.00 2.49 24.54
N ASN A 163 -4.70 2.66 23.42
CA ASN A 163 -4.25 2.12 22.13
C ASN A 163 -4.03 3.17 21.04
N TRP A 164 -4.67 4.35 21.10
CA TRP A 164 -4.79 5.27 19.95
C TRP A 164 -4.50 6.73 20.26
N HIS A 165 -4.91 7.25 21.42
CA HIS A 165 -4.77 8.68 21.72
C HIS A 165 -3.30 9.14 21.75
N ASN A 166 -2.43 8.39 22.43
CA ASN A 166 -1.01 8.72 22.60
C ASN A 166 -0.16 8.61 21.32
N ILE A 167 -0.76 8.14 20.23
CA ILE A 167 -0.10 7.90 18.94
C ILE A 167 -0.87 8.62 17.81
N SER A 168 -1.64 9.64 18.15
CA SER A 168 -2.52 10.38 17.22
C SER A 168 -1.76 10.97 16.04
N ASP A 169 -0.50 11.36 16.26
CA ASP A 169 0.46 11.82 15.26
C ASP A 169 0.84 10.77 14.21
N GLU A 170 0.47 9.50 14.37
CA GLU A 170 0.76 8.45 13.38
C GLU A 170 -0.43 8.10 12.45
N TRP A 171 -1.65 8.47 12.85
CA TRP A 171 -2.87 8.02 12.17
C TRP A 171 -3.88 9.12 11.91
N VAL A 172 -3.91 10.20 12.70
CA VAL A 172 -4.80 11.34 12.45
C VAL A 172 -4.33 12.09 11.20
N PHE A 173 -5.27 12.42 10.32
CA PHE A 173 -4.97 13.00 9.02
C PHE A 173 -4.13 14.28 9.13
N GLY A 174 -4.54 15.27 9.93
CA GLY A 174 -3.82 16.54 10.07
C GLY A 174 -2.47 16.42 10.79
N LEU A 175 -2.30 15.39 11.64
CA LEU A 175 -1.13 15.27 12.53
C LEU A 175 -0.01 14.41 11.94
N LYS A 176 -0.34 13.46 11.05
CA LYS A 176 0.63 12.50 10.47
C LYS A 176 1.58 13.06 9.42
N PHE A 177 1.42 14.32 9.03
CA PHE A 177 2.27 14.95 8.03
C PHE A 177 3.49 15.56 8.71
N VAL A 178 4.50 14.70 8.86
CA VAL A 178 5.81 15.03 9.43
C VAL A 178 6.88 15.05 8.34
N SER A 179 8.04 15.64 8.64
CA SER A 179 9.16 15.76 7.71
C SER A 179 9.48 14.45 7.00
N GLY A 180 9.29 14.42 5.68
CA GLY A 180 9.75 13.31 4.84
C GLY A 180 8.73 12.19 4.57
N ASN A 181 7.43 12.36 4.85
CA ASN A 181 6.44 11.39 4.37
C ASN A 181 6.12 11.53 2.87
N LEU A 182 6.56 12.63 2.25
CA LEU A 182 6.43 12.91 0.81
C LEU A 182 4.98 12.85 0.32
N MET A 183 4.03 13.26 1.16
CA MET A 183 2.58 13.18 0.90
C MET A 183 2.03 11.75 0.74
N ASN A 184 2.81 10.72 1.09
CA ASN A 184 2.32 9.35 1.13
C ASN A 184 1.38 9.14 2.33
N SER A 185 0.13 8.80 2.02
CA SER A 185 -0.92 8.55 3.03
C SER A 185 -1.56 7.16 2.92
N THR A 186 -1.16 6.36 1.93
CA THR A 186 -1.73 5.03 1.60
C THR A 186 -0.65 4.05 1.14
N ASN A 187 -0.96 2.75 1.16
CA ASN A 187 -0.01 1.68 0.77
C ASN A 187 0.03 1.42 -0.74
N LYS A 188 -0.56 2.32 -1.54
CA LYS A 188 -0.81 2.08 -2.96
C LYS A 188 0.46 1.71 -3.73
N ARG A 189 1.62 2.24 -3.33
CA ARG A 189 2.93 1.92 -3.93
C ARG A 189 3.27 0.43 -3.79
N LEU A 190 3.13 -0.13 -2.58
CA LEU A 190 3.37 -1.55 -2.31
C LEU A 190 2.26 -2.42 -2.89
N GLU A 191 1.00 -2.01 -2.82
CA GLU A 191 -0.11 -2.75 -3.45
C GLU A 191 0.09 -2.89 -4.96
N ASN A 192 0.45 -1.80 -5.63
CA ASN A 192 0.76 -1.82 -7.07
C ASN A 192 1.96 -2.74 -7.37
N PHE A 193 3.01 -2.68 -6.56
CA PHE A 193 4.19 -3.54 -6.75
C PHE A 193 3.86 -5.02 -6.51
N ASN A 194 3.14 -5.34 -5.44
CA ASN A 194 2.67 -6.68 -5.13
C ASN A 194 1.72 -7.21 -6.21
N GLY A 195 0.90 -6.34 -6.80
CA GLY A 195 0.09 -6.64 -7.98
C GLY A 195 0.94 -7.07 -9.17
N LYS A 196 1.94 -6.25 -9.57
CA LYS A 196 2.87 -6.57 -10.67
C LYS A 196 3.60 -7.90 -10.44
N LEU A 197 4.00 -8.19 -9.21
CA LEU A 197 4.61 -9.49 -8.87
C LEU A 197 3.64 -10.65 -9.14
N LYS A 198 2.38 -10.52 -8.68
CA LYS A 198 1.34 -11.57 -8.84
C LYS A 198 0.85 -11.73 -10.29
N GLU A 199 1.05 -10.72 -11.14
CA GLU A 199 0.73 -10.81 -12.58
C GLU A 199 1.78 -11.63 -13.36
N VAL A 200 3.04 -11.61 -12.93
CA VAL A 200 4.15 -12.26 -13.65
C VAL A 200 4.57 -13.59 -13.01
N ILE A 201 4.53 -13.65 -11.68
CA ILE A 201 4.93 -14.82 -10.90
C ILE A 201 3.68 -15.66 -10.63
N ASP A 202 3.69 -16.88 -11.16
CA ASP A 202 2.61 -17.84 -10.95
C ASP A 202 2.47 -18.16 -9.46
N TYR A 203 1.24 -18.41 -9.03
CA TYR A 203 0.95 -18.85 -7.67
C TYR A 203 1.70 -20.14 -7.34
N ASN A 204 2.30 -20.18 -6.15
CA ASN A 204 3.09 -21.31 -5.66
C ASN A 204 4.24 -21.72 -6.60
N SER A 205 4.96 -20.74 -7.13
CA SER A 205 6.16 -21.02 -7.92
C SER A 205 7.22 -21.72 -7.06
N SER A 206 8.03 -22.58 -7.69
CA SER A 206 9.24 -23.09 -7.05
C SER A 206 10.17 -21.93 -6.70
N LEU A 207 11.06 -22.10 -5.71
CA LEU A 207 12.00 -21.02 -5.35
C LEU A 207 12.86 -20.58 -6.55
N LYS A 208 13.25 -21.54 -7.40
CA LYS A 208 14.03 -21.26 -8.62
C LYS A 208 13.23 -20.41 -9.61
N ASP A 209 11.98 -20.78 -9.88
CA ASP A 209 11.12 -20.07 -10.83
C ASP A 209 10.73 -18.69 -10.29
N PHE A 210 10.42 -18.61 -8.99
CA PHE A 210 10.20 -17.34 -8.30
C PHE A 210 11.39 -16.41 -8.50
N LEU A 211 12.62 -16.86 -8.19
CA LEU A 211 13.81 -16.01 -8.32
C LEU A 211 14.01 -15.56 -9.78
N GLY A 212 13.90 -16.49 -10.74
CA GLY A 212 14.03 -16.16 -12.17
C GLY A 212 13.03 -15.08 -12.61
N LYS A 213 11.74 -15.29 -12.34
CA LYS A 213 10.67 -14.35 -12.70
C LYS A 213 10.77 -13.04 -11.91
N PHE A 214 11.14 -13.10 -10.64
CA PHE A 214 11.36 -11.93 -9.80
C PHE A 214 12.45 -11.03 -10.39
N TYR A 215 13.59 -11.60 -10.81
CA TYR A 215 14.64 -10.81 -11.48
C TYR A 215 14.19 -10.23 -12.82
N VAL A 216 13.33 -10.92 -13.56
CA VAL A 216 12.70 -10.37 -14.77
C VAL A 216 11.85 -9.15 -14.43
N VAL A 217 10.95 -9.26 -13.44
CA VAL A 217 10.12 -8.11 -12.98
C VAL A 217 11.00 -6.94 -12.54
N LEU A 218 12.03 -7.21 -11.73
CA LEU A 218 12.98 -6.19 -11.28
C LEU A 218 13.64 -5.47 -12.45
N THR A 219 14.08 -6.21 -13.47
CA THR A 219 14.78 -5.66 -14.64
C THR A 219 13.82 -4.85 -15.50
N SER A 220 12.63 -5.38 -15.79
CA SER A 220 11.59 -4.67 -16.55
C SER A 220 11.19 -3.36 -15.88
N MET A 221 10.97 -3.36 -14.56
CA MET A 221 10.63 -2.15 -13.82
C MET A 221 11.76 -1.11 -13.81
N ARG A 222 13.02 -1.55 -13.70
CA ARG A 222 14.18 -0.65 -13.81
C ARG A 222 14.28 -0.04 -15.19
N ASN A 223 14.12 -0.84 -16.24
CA ASN A 223 14.17 -0.37 -17.63
C ASN A 223 13.03 0.61 -17.92
N GLU A 224 11.81 0.32 -17.47
CA GLU A 224 10.66 1.24 -17.58
C GLU A 224 11.00 2.60 -16.94
N ARG A 225 11.62 2.59 -15.75
CA ARG A 225 12.05 3.81 -15.06
C ARG A 225 13.14 4.55 -15.82
N TYR A 226 14.18 3.85 -16.28
CA TYR A 226 15.25 4.47 -17.07
C TYR A 226 14.70 5.11 -18.35
N HIS A 227 13.80 4.42 -19.06
CA HIS A 227 13.13 4.99 -20.22
C HIS A 227 12.33 6.24 -19.87
N LYS A 228 11.55 6.24 -18.77
CA LYS A 228 10.84 7.44 -18.30
C LYS A 228 11.81 8.58 -17.99
N THR A 229 12.89 8.31 -17.26
CA THR A 229 13.91 9.32 -16.91
C THR A 229 14.57 9.91 -18.16
N ILE A 230 15.09 9.07 -19.06
CA ILE A 230 15.75 9.53 -20.29
C ILE A 230 14.77 10.32 -21.16
N PHE A 231 13.55 9.81 -21.33
CA PHE A 231 12.52 10.49 -22.11
C PHE A 231 12.15 11.85 -21.50
N GLN A 232 12.01 11.95 -20.18
CA GLN A 232 11.74 13.22 -19.50
C GLN A 232 12.88 14.24 -19.70
N MET A 233 14.14 13.80 -19.65
CA MET A 233 15.29 14.70 -19.86
C MET A 233 15.49 15.12 -21.31
N GLN A 234 15.17 14.23 -22.27
CA GLN A 234 15.25 14.55 -23.71
C GLN A 234 14.06 15.37 -24.20
N LYS A 235 12.94 15.36 -23.46
CA LYS A 235 11.74 16.08 -23.85
C LYS A 235 12.02 17.59 -23.82
N VAL A 236 12.10 18.19 -25.00
CA VAL A 236 12.09 19.65 -25.14
C VAL A 236 10.73 20.15 -24.65
N SER A 237 10.76 20.78 -23.49
CA SER A 237 9.64 21.51 -22.90
C SER A 237 9.30 22.70 -23.80
N ILE A 238 8.05 22.78 -24.27
CA ILE A 238 7.51 24.07 -24.73
C ILE A 238 7.15 24.81 -23.45
N ASP A 239 8.03 25.73 -23.02
CA ASP A 239 7.78 26.53 -21.84
C ASP A 239 6.71 27.58 -22.13
N VAL A 240 5.60 27.47 -21.40
CA VAL A 240 4.49 28.43 -21.43
C VAL A 240 4.80 29.64 -20.53
N PHE A 241 5.84 29.53 -19.71
CA PHE A 241 6.26 30.57 -18.77
C PHE A 241 7.33 31.46 -19.38
N ASP A 242 7.35 32.73 -18.96
CA ASP A 242 8.45 33.64 -19.29
C ASP A 242 9.78 33.03 -18.80
N PRO A 243 10.84 32.96 -19.61
CA PRO A 243 12.15 32.43 -19.19
C PRO A 243 12.72 33.06 -17.92
N ASN A 244 12.35 34.31 -17.60
CA ASN A 244 12.79 35.02 -16.40
C ASN A 244 11.81 34.91 -15.22
N SER A 245 10.72 34.15 -15.38
CA SER A 245 9.76 33.92 -14.30
C SER A 245 10.29 32.94 -13.25
N ALA A 246 9.77 33.05 -12.02
CA ALA A 246 10.08 32.10 -10.96
C ALA A 246 9.58 30.68 -11.31
N GLU A 247 8.48 30.58 -12.04
CA GLU A 247 7.93 29.32 -12.55
C GLU A 247 8.91 28.58 -13.46
N ALA A 248 9.51 29.30 -14.43
CA ALA A 248 10.54 28.75 -15.30
C ALA A 248 11.78 28.34 -14.50
N ALA A 249 12.20 29.16 -13.52
CA ALA A 249 13.34 28.86 -12.67
C ALA A 249 13.15 27.57 -11.85
N TYR A 250 12.00 27.40 -11.17
CA TYR A 250 11.70 26.15 -10.44
C TYR A 250 11.63 24.93 -11.36
N LYS A 251 11.02 25.08 -12.54
CA LYS A 251 10.91 23.98 -13.51
C LYS A 251 12.27 23.52 -14.04
N ASN A 252 13.23 24.43 -14.17
CA ASN A 252 14.60 24.13 -14.59
C ASN A 252 15.50 23.65 -13.45
N PHE A 253 15.12 23.89 -12.20
CA PHE A 253 15.90 23.50 -11.01
C PHE A 253 15.45 22.15 -10.44
N LEU A 254 14.16 21.86 -10.44
CA LEU A 254 13.54 20.70 -9.81
C LEU A 254 13.23 19.59 -10.80
N THR A 255 13.14 18.35 -10.33
CA THR A 255 12.58 17.25 -11.13
C THR A 255 11.18 17.61 -11.60
N SER A 256 10.76 17.09 -12.76
CA SER A 256 9.42 17.39 -13.29
C SER A 256 8.30 17.07 -12.29
N TYR A 257 8.49 16.05 -11.47
CA TYR A 257 7.58 15.67 -10.38
C TYR A 257 7.50 16.78 -9.31
N ALA A 258 8.62 17.18 -8.72
CA ALA A 258 8.64 18.21 -7.69
C ALA A 258 8.21 19.59 -8.23
N ALA A 259 8.62 19.94 -9.45
CA ALA A 259 8.21 21.17 -10.12
C ALA A 259 6.68 21.25 -10.28
N GLN A 260 6.00 20.16 -10.65
CA GLN A 260 4.52 20.14 -10.74
C GLN A 260 3.86 20.49 -9.41
N HIS A 261 4.41 20.00 -8.30
CA HIS A 261 3.92 20.32 -6.96
C HIS A 261 4.14 21.79 -6.61
N VAL A 262 5.34 22.33 -6.85
CA VAL A 262 5.67 23.74 -6.58
C VAL A 262 4.84 24.68 -7.45
N LEU A 263 4.74 24.44 -8.76
CA LEU A 263 3.95 25.26 -9.68
C LEU A 263 2.46 25.29 -9.29
N LYS A 264 1.92 24.18 -8.79
CA LYS A 264 0.56 24.14 -8.23
C LYS A 264 0.42 25.00 -6.96
N GLN A 265 1.45 25.05 -6.11
CA GLN A 265 1.42 25.95 -4.95
C GLN A 265 1.54 27.43 -5.39
N MET A 266 2.35 27.71 -6.41
CA MET A 266 2.48 29.04 -7.01
C MET A 266 1.20 29.51 -7.72
N SER A 267 0.39 28.61 -8.28
CA SER A 267 -0.90 29.04 -8.85
C SER A 267 -1.91 29.46 -7.78
N LEU A 268 -1.70 29.06 -6.52
CA LEU A 268 -2.67 29.20 -5.42
C LEU A 268 -2.25 30.22 -4.35
N PHE A 269 -1.03 30.77 -4.38
CA PHE A 269 -0.57 31.66 -3.30
C PHE A 269 -1.32 32.99 -3.25
N LYS A 270 -1.83 33.48 -4.39
CA LYS A 270 -2.61 34.73 -4.44
C LYS A 270 -3.95 34.62 -3.71
N GLU A 271 -4.43 33.41 -3.44
CA GLU A 271 -5.65 33.15 -2.66
C GLU A 271 -5.37 33.10 -1.15
N VAL A 272 -4.11 33.19 -0.74
CA VAL A 272 -3.71 33.12 0.67
C VAL A 272 -3.78 34.51 1.31
N THR A 273 -4.52 34.60 2.41
CA THR A 273 -4.48 35.76 3.30
C THR A 273 -3.53 35.47 4.46
N LEU A 274 -2.54 36.33 4.65
CA LEU A 274 -1.62 36.29 5.78
C LEU A 274 -1.95 37.41 6.76
N LEU A 275 -2.03 37.06 8.04
CA LEU A 275 -2.17 38.00 9.15
C LEU A 275 -0.83 38.16 9.85
N PRO A 276 -0.49 39.35 10.37
CA PRO A 276 0.71 39.53 11.17
C PRO A 276 0.64 38.69 12.45
N GLY A 277 1.69 37.93 12.73
CA GLY A 277 1.89 37.17 13.96
C GLY A 277 2.97 37.81 14.86
N GLU A 278 3.39 37.06 15.87
CA GLU A 278 4.46 37.49 16.78
C GLU A 278 5.85 37.33 16.13
N HIS A 279 6.82 38.12 16.59
CA HIS A 279 8.24 37.99 16.22
C HIS A 279 8.55 37.95 14.71
N GLY A 280 7.79 38.69 13.89
CA GLY A 280 8.01 38.76 12.44
C GLY A 280 7.49 37.53 11.66
N GLN A 281 6.68 36.70 12.30
CA GLN A 281 5.96 35.61 11.65
C GLN A 281 4.63 36.10 11.07
N PHE A 282 4.08 35.33 10.15
CA PHE A 282 2.72 35.46 9.65
C PHE A 282 1.87 34.28 10.10
N ILE A 283 0.56 34.50 10.15
CA ILE A 283 -0.45 33.50 10.45
C ILE A 283 -1.32 33.31 9.20
N ALA A 284 -1.39 32.09 8.69
CA ALA A 284 -2.30 31.71 7.61
C ALA A 284 -3.42 30.84 8.17
N ASN A 285 -4.68 31.18 7.89
CA ASN A 285 -5.81 30.31 8.20
C ASN A 285 -6.23 29.57 6.93
N SER A 286 -6.32 28.25 7.03
CA SER A 286 -6.66 27.36 5.92
C SER A 286 -7.59 26.25 6.39
N HIS A 287 -8.07 25.42 5.45
CA HIS A 287 -8.80 24.20 5.81
C HIS A 287 -7.93 23.19 6.61
N GLU A 288 -6.61 23.28 6.52
CA GLU A 288 -5.66 22.48 7.31
C GLU A 288 -5.42 23.06 8.72
N GLY A 289 -6.19 24.08 9.11
CA GLY A 289 -6.01 24.80 10.38
C GLY A 289 -5.16 26.07 10.25
N ILE A 290 -4.70 26.55 11.40
CA ILE A 290 -3.88 27.75 11.54
C ILE A 290 -2.41 27.37 11.35
N HIS A 291 -1.70 28.11 10.49
CA HIS A 291 -0.30 27.88 10.19
C HIS A 291 0.57 29.07 10.53
N THR A 292 1.70 28.78 11.18
CA THR A 292 2.80 29.72 11.33
C THR A 292 3.63 29.73 10.05
N VAL A 293 3.93 30.93 9.55
CA VAL A 293 4.61 31.14 8.27
C VAL A 293 5.73 32.16 8.44
N THR A 294 6.90 31.86 7.90
CA THR A 294 8.01 32.79 7.70
C THR A 294 8.40 32.79 6.22
N SER A 295 9.43 33.53 5.84
CA SER A 295 10.00 33.44 4.49
C SER A 295 10.57 32.05 4.19
N ASN A 296 11.06 31.32 5.19
CA ASN A 296 11.76 30.06 4.98
C ASN A 296 11.06 28.81 5.53
N PHE A 297 9.95 28.98 6.24
CA PHE A 297 9.26 27.89 6.91
C PHE A 297 7.75 28.10 6.92
N CYS A 298 7.03 26.99 6.87
CA CYS A 298 5.59 26.97 7.11
C CYS A 298 5.21 25.68 7.83
N SER A 299 4.31 25.77 8.80
CA SER A 299 3.83 24.61 9.54
C SER A 299 2.79 23.77 8.78
N CYS A 300 2.41 24.15 7.55
CA CYS A 300 1.40 23.43 6.77
C CYS A 300 1.86 22.04 6.34
N MET A 301 0.88 21.19 6.02
CA MET A 301 1.13 19.79 5.68
C MET A 301 2.07 19.67 4.47
N PHE A 302 1.91 20.52 3.46
CA PHE A 302 2.73 20.47 2.25
C PHE A 302 4.21 20.72 2.53
N GLN A 303 4.55 21.81 3.25
CA GLN A 303 5.95 22.14 3.54
C GLN A 303 6.57 21.06 4.43
N LYS A 304 5.86 20.65 5.50
CA LYS A 304 6.33 19.57 6.38
C LYS A 304 6.57 18.29 5.58
N SER A 305 5.68 17.90 4.68
CA SER A 305 5.78 16.62 3.98
C SER A 305 6.83 16.61 2.88
N MET A 306 6.85 17.67 2.06
CA MET A 306 7.65 17.74 0.84
C MET A 306 8.97 18.47 1.04
N ASN A 307 9.13 19.30 2.06
CA ASN A 307 10.27 20.23 2.18
C ASN A 307 10.50 21.01 0.87
N LEU A 308 9.40 21.53 0.30
CA LEU A 308 9.32 22.32 -0.92
C LEU A 308 8.42 23.53 -0.65
N PRO A 309 8.70 24.70 -1.24
CA PRO A 309 7.97 25.93 -0.94
C PRO A 309 6.46 25.78 -1.16
N CYS A 310 5.69 26.09 -0.12
CA CYS A 310 4.23 26.05 -0.15
C CYS A 310 3.63 27.41 -0.54
N ARG A 311 2.33 27.41 -0.85
CA ARG A 311 1.59 28.64 -1.18
C ARG A 311 1.69 29.73 -0.10
N HIS A 312 1.81 29.35 1.17
CA HIS A 312 1.92 30.32 2.27
C HIS A 312 3.29 31.03 2.25
N ILE A 313 4.37 30.30 1.97
CA ILE A 313 5.71 30.88 1.84
C ILE A 313 5.75 31.84 0.64
N PHE A 314 5.16 31.46 -0.50
CA PHE A 314 5.07 32.35 -1.65
C PHE A 314 4.28 33.63 -1.35
N ALA A 315 3.19 33.54 -0.59
CA ALA A 315 2.46 34.72 -0.13
C ALA A 315 3.32 35.59 0.81
N ALA A 316 4.09 34.98 1.71
CA ALA A 316 5.00 35.69 2.59
C ALA A 316 6.11 36.41 1.80
N HIS A 317 6.70 35.74 0.79
CA HIS A 317 7.67 36.35 -0.12
C HIS A 317 7.08 37.55 -0.86
N GLN A 318 5.85 37.42 -1.38
CA GLN A 318 5.18 38.53 -2.04
C GLN A 318 4.97 39.72 -1.11
N MET A 319 4.54 39.50 0.13
CA MET A 319 4.34 40.57 1.11
C MET A 319 5.64 41.23 1.55
N LEU A 320 6.72 40.46 1.66
CA LEU A 320 8.05 40.94 2.07
C LEU A 320 8.87 41.51 0.91
N GLY A 321 8.40 41.40 -0.34
CA GLY A 321 9.18 41.81 -1.52
C GLY A 321 10.40 40.93 -1.80
N ILE A 322 10.40 39.69 -1.32
CA ILE A 322 11.46 38.70 -1.56
C ILE A 322 11.21 38.01 -2.91
N ASN A 323 12.27 37.57 -3.59
CA ASN A 323 12.13 36.82 -4.83
C ASN A 323 11.30 35.54 -4.60
N LEU A 324 10.35 35.26 -5.49
CA LEU A 324 9.54 34.05 -5.41
C LEU A 324 10.36 32.78 -5.69
N PHE A 325 11.42 32.87 -6.49
CA PHE A 325 12.37 31.78 -6.69
C PHE A 325 13.46 31.81 -5.63
N ASP A 326 13.54 30.73 -4.86
CA ASP A 326 14.56 30.53 -3.83
C ASP A 326 14.93 29.05 -3.75
N THR A 327 16.20 28.75 -4.03
CA THR A 327 16.72 27.38 -4.02
C THR A 327 16.87 26.82 -2.62
N GLU A 328 17.01 27.66 -1.58
CA GLU A 328 17.18 27.22 -0.20
C GLU A 328 15.89 26.60 0.37
N LEU A 329 14.74 26.94 -0.21
CA LEU A 329 13.44 26.37 0.16
C LEU A 329 13.22 24.94 -0.38
N CYS A 330 14.09 24.49 -1.29
CA CYS A 330 13.96 23.22 -1.97
C CYS A 330 14.95 22.19 -1.42
N SER A 331 14.44 21.14 -0.79
CA SER A 331 15.27 20.01 -0.38
C SER A 331 16.05 19.41 -1.56
N GLU A 332 17.34 19.14 -1.35
CA GLU A 332 18.29 18.67 -2.37
C GLU A 332 17.76 17.47 -3.17
N ARG A 333 17.03 16.55 -2.51
CA ARG A 333 16.46 15.33 -3.13
C ARG A 333 15.60 15.60 -4.37
N TRP A 334 14.99 16.77 -4.44
CA TRP A 334 14.07 17.18 -5.50
C TRP A 334 14.75 17.89 -6.65
N THR A 335 16.03 18.23 -6.51
CA THR A 335 16.78 18.94 -7.54
C THR A 335 17.10 18.01 -8.70
N LEU A 336 17.09 18.55 -9.92
CA LEU A 336 17.56 17.81 -11.10
C LEU A 336 19.01 17.37 -10.95
N GLN A 337 19.85 18.23 -10.38
CA GLN A 337 21.26 17.93 -10.15
C GLN A 337 21.44 16.67 -9.28
N TYR A 338 20.74 16.61 -8.14
CA TYR A 338 20.80 15.45 -7.26
C TYR A 338 20.23 14.20 -7.93
N TYR A 339 19.09 14.33 -8.61
CA TYR A 339 18.45 13.23 -9.33
C TYR A 339 19.37 12.64 -10.42
N CYS A 340 19.95 13.48 -11.28
CA CYS A 340 20.89 13.05 -12.33
C CYS A 340 22.10 12.33 -11.74
N ARG A 341 22.68 12.85 -10.65
CA ARG A 341 23.87 12.28 -10.01
C ARG A 341 23.63 10.89 -9.41
N HIS A 342 22.40 10.60 -8.97
CA HIS A 342 22.06 9.34 -8.30
C HIS A 342 21.26 8.38 -9.20
N GLN A 343 20.97 8.78 -10.43
CA GLN A 343 20.20 7.96 -11.35
C GLN A 343 21.11 7.06 -12.19
N ARG A 344 20.93 5.75 -12.01
CA ARG A 344 21.73 4.69 -12.65
C ARG A 344 21.62 4.67 -14.18
N ALA A 345 20.56 5.27 -14.73
CA ALA A 345 20.39 5.41 -16.18
C ALA A 345 21.57 6.14 -16.84
N PHE A 346 22.33 6.95 -16.08
CA PHE A 346 23.46 7.74 -16.58
C PHE A 346 24.82 7.12 -16.27
N ASP A 347 24.88 6.03 -15.50
CA ASP A 347 26.12 5.39 -15.05
C ASP A 347 26.65 4.31 -16.01
N THR A 348 25.88 3.88 -17.02
CA THR A 348 26.22 2.68 -17.83
C THR A 348 26.23 2.99 -19.34
N PRO A 349 27.27 2.58 -20.10
CA PRO A 349 27.16 2.46 -21.55
C PRO A 349 26.06 1.43 -21.83
N VAL A 350 25.10 1.76 -22.68
CA VAL A 350 23.97 0.90 -23.05
C VAL A 350 24.52 -0.38 -23.72
N MET A 351 24.82 -1.42 -22.95
CA MET A 351 24.84 -2.78 -23.48
C MET A 351 23.38 -3.23 -23.58
N VAL A 352 22.84 -3.15 -24.79
CA VAL A 352 21.54 -3.71 -25.13
C VAL A 352 21.65 -5.23 -25.03
N GLU A 353 21.53 -5.78 -23.83
CA GLU A 353 21.11 -7.17 -23.69
C GLU A 353 19.68 -7.25 -24.23
N LYS A 354 19.42 -8.21 -25.14
CA LYS A 354 18.12 -8.43 -25.75
C LYS A 354 17.06 -8.56 -24.65
N CYS A 355 16.29 -7.50 -24.44
CA CYS A 355 15.22 -7.45 -23.48
C CYS A 355 14.04 -8.24 -24.04
N ALA A 356 13.55 -9.24 -23.30
CA ALA A 356 12.23 -9.77 -23.55
C ALA A 356 11.22 -8.67 -23.18
N THR A 357 10.55 -8.10 -24.19
CA THR A 357 9.39 -7.23 -24.01
C THR A 357 8.26 -8.07 -23.46
N VAL A 358 7.89 -7.85 -22.20
CA VAL A 358 6.65 -8.36 -21.63
C VAL A 358 5.64 -7.23 -21.76
N ASP A 359 4.77 -7.31 -22.77
CA ASP A 359 3.67 -6.38 -22.94
C ASP A 359 2.63 -6.63 -21.84
N PHE A 360 2.44 -5.64 -20.98
CA PHE A 360 1.29 -5.63 -20.07
C PHE A 360 0.05 -5.28 -20.89
N HIS A 361 -0.73 -6.30 -21.26
CA HIS A 361 -2.06 -6.06 -21.83
C HIS A 361 -2.92 -5.33 -20.80
N VAL A 362 -3.20 -4.04 -21.06
CA VAL A 362 -4.22 -3.29 -20.32
C VAL A 362 -5.59 -3.84 -20.72
N ALA A 363 -6.06 -4.83 -19.97
CA ALA A 363 -7.41 -5.34 -20.09
C ALA A 363 -8.44 -4.24 -19.71
N PRO A 364 -9.67 -4.29 -20.24
CA PRO A 364 -10.72 -3.33 -19.89
C PRO A 364 -10.96 -3.29 -18.38
N LYS A 365 -11.30 -2.11 -17.85
CA LYS A 365 -11.51 -1.86 -16.41
C LYS A 365 -12.63 -2.74 -15.84
N ILE A 366 -12.30 -3.96 -15.46
CA ILE A 366 -13.10 -4.82 -14.58
C ILE A 366 -13.04 -4.19 -13.20
N LYS A 367 -14.16 -4.17 -12.47
CA LYS A 367 -14.20 -3.70 -11.08
C LYS A 367 -13.16 -4.45 -10.26
N VAL A 368 -12.09 -3.76 -9.88
CA VAL A 368 -11.00 -4.34 -9.10
C VAL A 368 -11.43 -4.37 -7.64
N TYR A 369 -11.81 -5.54 -7.15
CA TYR A 369 -12.06 -5.74 -5.73
C TYR A 369 -10.75 -5.70 -4.94
N SER A 370 -10.74 -4.95 -3.85
CA SER A 370 -9.68 -4.97 -2.84
C SER A 370 -9.53 -6.38 -2.23
N GLN A 371 -8.37 -6.67 -1.65
CA GLN A 371 -8.14 -7.94 -0.96
C GLN A 371 -9.18 -8.18 0.14
N HIS A 372 -9.57 -7.14 0.87
CA HIS A 372 -10.60 -7.22 1.90
C HIS A 372 -11.98 -7.57 1.33
N GLU A 373 -12.38 -6.95 0.21
CA GLU A 373 -13.66 -7.27 -0.45
C GLU A 373 -13.67 -8.71 -0.99
N LYS A 374 -12.56 -9.16 -1.57
CA LYS A 374 -12.39 -10.54 -2.04
C LYS A 374 -12.51 -11.54 -0.88
N ILE A 375 -11.83 -11.27 0.24
CA ILE A 375 -11.91 -12.10 1.45
C ILE A 375 -13.32 -12.10 2.02
N LYS A 376 -14.00 -10.95 2.08
CA LYS A 376 -15.38 -10.86 2.58
C LYS A 376 -16.35 -11.72 1.77
N LEU A 377 -16.25 -11.67 0.44
CA LEU A 377 -17.05 -12.52 -0.46
C LEU A 377 -16.73 -14.00 -0.25
N ALA A 378 -15.45 -14.37 -0.19
CA ALA A 378 -15.04 -15.75 0.02
C ALA A 378 -15.49 -16.28 1.41
N VAL A 379 -15.36 -15.48 2.46
CA VAL A 379 -15.76 -15.84 3.82
C VAL A 379 -17.26 -16.09 3.90
N GLN A 380 -18.09 -15.29 3.22
CA GLN A 380 -19.54 -15.49 3.18
C GLN A 380 -19.89 -16.88 2.64
N GLU A 381 -19.33 -17.25 1.49
CA GLU A 381 -19.59 -18.55 0.87
C GLU A 381 -19.00 -19.71 1.68
N THR A 382 -17.76 -19.58 2.16
CA THR A 382 -17.11 -20.65 2.94
C THR A 382 -17.75 -20.86 4.31
N SER A 383 -18.30 -19.81 4.94
CA SER A 383 -19.01 -19.96 6.22
C SER A 383 -20.33 -20.68 6.01
N PHE A 384 -21.05 -20.40 4.92
CA PHE A 384 -22.27 -21.14 4.58
C PHE A 384 -21.99 -22.62 4.30
N LEU A 385 -20.92 -22.92 3.53
CA LEU A 385 -20.47 -24.29 3.33
C LEU A 385 -20.09 -24.99 4.65
N ALA A 386 -19.43 -24.29 5.57
CA ALA A 386 -19.11 -24.85 6.89
C ALA A 386 -20.37 -25.20 7.70
N THR A 387 -21.40 -24.35 7.67
CA THR A 387 -22.72 -24.65 8.27
C THR A 387 -23.34 -25.89 7.64
N LEU A 388 -23.40 -25.98 6.32
CA LEU A 388 -23.97 -27.14 5.60
C LEU A 388 -23.20 -28.45 5.85
N VAL A 389 -21.90 -28.38 6.11
CA VAL A 389 -21.11 -29.56 6.49
C VAL A 389 -21.42 -29.97 7.92
N SER A 390 -21.60 -29.02 8.83
CA SER A 390 -21.87 -29.29 10.25
C SER A 390 -23.22 -29.95 10.54
N GLU A 391 -24.17 -29.87 9.61
CA GLU A 391 -25.50 -30.48 9.73
C GLU A 391 -25.50 -32.01 9.55
N PHE A 392 -24.39 -32.61 9.11
CA PHE A 392 -24.28 -34.03 8.78
C PHE A 392 -23.22 -34.71 9.66
N THR A 393 -23.37 -36.01 9.92
CA THR A 393 -22.44 -36.81 10.74
C THR A 393 -22.00 -38.09 10.01
N GLY A 394 -20.98 -38.76 10.54
CA GLY A 394 -20.51 -40.05 10.01
C GLY A 394 -19.88 -39.96 8.62
N GLN A 395 -20.20 -40.92 7.75
CA GLN A 395 -19.56 -41.06 6.44
C GLN A 395 -19.83 -39.88 5.49
N THR A 396 -21.03 -39.30 5.55
CA THR A 396 -21.43 -38.14 4.74
C THR A 396 -20.64 -36.89 5.12
N LEU A 397 -20.34 -36.71 6.42
CA LEU A 397 -19.49 -35.62 6.92
C LEU A 397 -18.06 -35.76 6.36
N GLU A 398 -17.47 -36.96 6.46
CA GLU A 398 -16.12 -37.22 5.95
C GLU A 398 -16.02 -37.03 4.44
N GLN A 399 -17.04 -37.46 3.67
CA GLN A 399 -17.09 -37.23 2.23
C GLN A 399 -17.09 -35.74 1.89
N ARG A 400 -17.96 -34.94 2.54
CA ARG A 400 -18.04 -33.49 2.29
C ARG A 400 -16.77 -32.76 2.74
N LEU A 401 -16.18 -33.13 3.88
CA LEU A 401 -14.89 -32.60 4.33
C LEU A 401 -13.77 -32.98 3.35
N SER A 402 -13.77 -34.19 2.80
CA SER A 402 -12.78 -34.60 1.80
C SER A 402 -12.90 -33.76 0.52
N LEU A 403 -14.12 -33.41 0.10
CA LEU A 403 -14.39 -32.60 -1.07
C LEU A 403 -13.94 -31.14 -0.86
N LEU A 404 -14.22 -30.56 0.30
CA LEU A 404 -13.69 -29.24 0.68
C LEU A 404 -12.16 -29.24 0.77
N ARG A 405 -11.54 -30.30 1.30
CA ARG A 405 -10.08 -30.46 1.31
C ARG A 405 -9.51 -30.60 -0.10
N ALA A 406 -10.19 -31.31 -0.99
CA ALA A 406 -9.79 -31.45 -2.39
C ALA A 406 -9.90 -30.12 -3.16
N LEU A 407 -10.99 -29.37 -2.97
CA LEU A 407 -11.17 -28.02 -3.51
C LEU A 407 -10.12 -27.07 -2.97
N SER A 408 -9.92 -27.06 -1.65
CA SER A 408 -8.91 -26.24 -0.99
C SER A 408 -7.52 -26.56 -1.52
N LYS A 409 -7.15 -27.84 -1.67
CA LYS A 409 -5.87 -28.27 -2.24
C LYS A 409 -5.75 -27.90 -3.73
N GLY A 410 -6.82 -28.04 -4.51
CA GLY A 410 -6.87 -27.68 -5.92
C GLY A 410 -6.66 -26.18 -6.14
N TRP A 411 -7.45 -25.34 -5.46
CA TRP A 411 -7.30 -23.89 -5.50
C TRP A 411 -5.98 -23.41 -4.89
N ALA A 412 -5.53 -24.04 -3.81
CA ALA A 412 -4.21 -23.78 -3.24
C ALA A 412 -3.07 -24.13 -4.21
N ASN A 413 -3.33 -24.93 -5.27
CA ASN A 413 -2.39 -25.25 -6.34
C ASN A 413 -2.70 -24.49 -7.64
N GLY A 414 -3.58 -23.48 -7.61
CA GLY A 414 -3.95 -22.68 -8.78
C GLY A 414 -4.78 -23.40 -9.84
N LYS A 415 -5.31 -24.60 -9.53
CA LYS A 415 -6.15 -25.36 -10.47
C LYS A 415 -7.56 -24.78 -10.54
N VAL A 416 -8.15 -24.81 -11.74
CA VAL A 416 -9.59 -24.63 -11.91
C VAL A 416 -10.27 -25.93 -11.48
N MET A 417 -11.13 -25.83 -10.47
CA MET A 417 -11.86 -26.97 -9.91
C MET A 417 -13.33 -26.86 -10.26
N VAL A 418 -13.93 -27.95 -10.75
CA VAL A 418 -15.35 -28.04 -11.08
C VAL A 418 -15.96 -29.17 -10.24
N ILE A 419 -17.11 -28.90 -9.62
CA ILE A 419 -17.88 -29.89 -8.86
C ILE A 419 -19.05 -30.31 -9.75
N ASN A 420 -19.11 -31.59 -10.12
CA ASN A 420 -20.22 -32.14 -10.87
C ASN A 420 -21.15 -32.89 -9.91
N GLU A 421 -22.45 -32.74 -10.12
CA GLU A 421 -23.46 -33.53 -9.41
C GLU A 421 -23.44 -34.99 -9.92
N LEU A 422 -23.41 -35.94 -8.99
CA LEU A 422 -23.57 -37.34 -9.32
C LEU A 422 -25.07 -37.63 -9.41
N ILE A 423 -25.59 -37.69 -10.63
CA ILE A 423 -26.94 -38.19 -10.88
C ILE A 423 -26.83 -39.72 -10.81
N GLU A 424 -27.45 -40.34 -9.80
CA GLU A 424 -27.66 -41.79 -9.82
C GLU A 424 -28.63 -42.11 -10.97
N GLU A 425 -28.16 -42.85 -11.98
CA GLU A 425 -29.01 -43.40 -13.03
C GLU A 425 -29.95 -44.45 -12.44
N ASP A 426 -31.11 -44.05 -11.94
CA ASP A 426 -32.18 -45.00 -11.58
C ASP A 426 -33.60 -44.55 -11.98
N ASP A 427 -33.74 -43.57 -12.88
CA ASP A 427 -35.05 -43.17 -13.42
C ASP A 427 -35.04 -42.98 -14.95
N LEU A 428 -34.89 -44.06 -15.71
CA LEU A 428 -35.35 -44.13 -17.11
C LEU A 428 -35.93 -45.53 -17.44
N VAL A 429 -37.13 -45.82 -16.93
CA VAL A 429 -38.01 -46.83 -17.53
C VAL A 429 -38.89 -46.16 -18.57
N THR A 430 -38.51 -46.22 -19.85
CA THR A 430 -39.35 -46.75 -20.95
C THR A 430 -38.63 -46.72 -22.30
N SER A 431 -38.00 -47.84 -22.70
CA SER A 431 -38.45 -48.64 -23.84
C SER A 431 -37.49 -49.78 -24.22
N LYS A 432 -38.01 -51.01 -24.07
CA LYS A 432 -37.73 -52.24 -24.83
C LYS A 432 -36.37 -52.97 -24.67
N LYS A 433 -36.46 -54.00 -23.81
CA LYS A 433 -36.37 -55.45 -24.12
C LYS A 433 -34.97 -56.13 -24.27
N ILE A 434 -34.71 -57.00 -23.27
CA ILE A 434 -34.42 -58.46 -23.33
C ILE A 434 -33.05 -58.93 -22.77
N SER A 435 -33.20 -59.69 -21.67
CA SER A 435 -32.49 -60.89 -21.19
C SER A 435 -31.23 -60.82 -20.31
N LYS A 436 -31.41 -61.36 -19.07
CA LYS A 436 -30.60 -62.34 -18.30
C LYS A 436 -29.11 -62.02 -18.08
N GLN A 437 -28.47 -62.18 -16.93
CA GLN A 437 -28.71 -63.01 -15.74
C GLN A 437 -27.74 -62.53 -14.62
N ALA A 438 -28.05 -62.89 -13.37
CA ALA A 438 -27.35 -62.49 -12.14
C ALA A 438 -25.88 -62.97 -12.01
N GLY A 439 -25.09 -62.21 -11.24
CA GLY A 439 -23.76 -62.61 -10.73
C GLY A 439 -23.08 -61.53 -9.90
N THR A 440 -23.02 -61.74 -8.59
CA THR A 440 -22.36 -61.00 -7.50
C THR A 440 -20.97 -60.41 -7.79
N SER A 441 -20.69 -59.16 -7.39
CA SER A 441 -19.53 -58.79 -6.54
C SER A 441 -19.50 -57.29 -6.20
N SER A 442 -19.08 -56.98 -4.97
CA SER A 442 -18.92 -55.66 -4.38
C SER A 442 -17.85 -54.81 -5.08
N ILE A 443 -18.17 -53.55 -5.42
CA ILE A 443 -17.20 -52.55 -5.86
C ILE A 443 -17.49 -51.23 -5.12
N PRO A 444 -16.51 -50.59 -4.45
CA PRO A 444 -16.72 -49.27 -3.87
C PRO A 444 -16.72 -48.20 -4.97
N ALA A 445 -17.67 -47.27 -4.89
CA ALA A 445 -17.79 -46.15 -5.82
C ALA A 445 -16.51 -45.29 -5.82
N LYS A 446 -15.88 -45.17 -6.99
CA LYS A 446 -14.74 -44.29 -7.25
C LYS A 446 -15.29 -42.91 -7.64
N LEU A 447 -14.93 -41.87 -6.88
CA LEU A 447 -15.12 -40.48 -7.29
C LEU A 447 -13.99 -40.10 -8.27
N ILE A 448 -14.32 -39.63 -9.47
CA ILE A 448 -13.34 -39.14 -10.46
C ILE A 448 -13.30 -37.62 -10.39
N VAL A 449 -12.19 -37.06 -9.91
CA VAL A 449 -11.82 -35.66 -10.15
C VAL A 449 -10.98 -35.66 -11.43
N SER A 450 -11.53 -35.14 -12.52
CA SER A 450 -10.80 -35.06 -13.80
C SER A 450 -10.10 -33.71 -13.95
N ASP A 451 -8.80 -33.74 -14.27
CA ASP A 451 -8.08 -32.59 -14.82
C ASP A 451 -8.57 -32.36 -16.27
N ALA A 452 -9.38 -31.34 -16.50
CA ALA A 452 -9.78 -30.97 -17.86
C ALA A 452 -8.67 -30.09 -18.48
N VAL A 453 -7.78 -30.72 -19.26
CA VAL A 453 -7.03 -30.02 -20.32
C VAL A 453 -7.90 -30.09 -21.57
N ASN A 454 -8.44 -28.95 -22.01
CA ASN A 454 -8.77 -28.77 -23.42
C ASN A 454 -8.57 -27.31 -23.82
N LEU A 455 -7.48 -27.11 -24.55
CA LEU A 455 -7.21 -25.99 -25.43
C LEU A 455 -8.21 -26.03 -26.58
N THR A 456 -9.05 -25.00 -26.72
CA THR A 456 -9.55 -24.56 -28.02
C THR A 456 -9.61 -23.04 -28.03
N PHE A 457 -8.56 -22.41 -28.54
CA PHE A 457 -8.64 -21.07 -29.11
C PHE A 457 -9.39 -21.18 -30.44
N SER A 458 -10.59 -20.61 -30.54
CA SER A 458 -11.09 -20.12 -31.83
C SER A 458 -10.91 -18.61 -31.82
N ALA A 459 -10.03 -18.13 -32.69
CA ALA A 459 -9.84 -16.72 -32.99
C ALA A 459 -11.15 -16.11 -33.51
N VAL A 460 -11.59 -15.00 -32.90
CA VAL A 460 -11.84 -13.68 -33.53
C VAL A 460 -11.63 -12.62 -32.47
#